data_AF-A0A074S8R8-F1
#
_entry.id   AF-A0A074S8R8-F1
#
_cell.length_a   1.000
_cell.length_b   1.000
_cell.length_c   1.000
_cell.angle_alpha   90.00
_cell.angle_beta   90.00
_cell.angle_gamma   90.00
#
_symmetry.space_group_name_H-M   'P 1'
#
loop_
_entity.id
_entity.type
_entity.pdbx_description
1 polymer ?
#
loop_
_entity_poly.entity_id
_entity_poly.type
_entity_poly.pdbx_seq_one_letter_code
_entity_poly.pdbx_strand_id
1 'polypeptide(L)'
;MKSQPSPTTSTEPSVRIPKPINTVQPDVVLDQATKATLTSNPDATFQSGGEEVLYERTPSWWIKWVWILIGMDIVWSGNFAEFIFNRWTRQVDPPKDRPLTPEELKQAQWTPRPLWQRGGLSLLVLAGGTGIAAALLLAQARTIARIVRLPEATKARVETARNWPGRGKVVNMTEITARKGRDETEVIVTLPGSRGEFLLGLDKAKIRGEAGDIGRVR
;
A
#
# COMPACT_ATOMS: atom_id res chain seq x y z
N MET A 1 -38.91 -47.89 -15.63
CA MET A 1 -37.91 -46.86 -15.98
C MET A 1 -36.67 -47.11 -15.14
N LYS A 2 -35.53 -47.41 -15.76
CA LYS A 2 -34.28 -47.79 -15.08
C LYS A 2 -33.50 -46.53 -14.71
N SER A 3 -33.20 -46.35 -13.43
CA SER A 3 -32.37 -45.27 -12.89
C SER A 3 -30.90 -45.48 -13.27
N GLN A 4 -30.30 -44.48 -13.92
CA GLN A 4 -28.86 -44.42 -14.17
C GLN A 4 -28.11 -44.11 -12.85
N PRO A 5 -27.01 -44.82 -12.53
CA PRO A 5 -26.15 -44.44 -11.42
C PRO A 5 -25.25 -43.25 -11.80
N SER A 6 -25.10 -42.32 -10.85
CA SER A 6 -24.26 -41.12 -10.98
C SER A 6 -22.77 -41.46 -11.04
N PRO A 7 -21.95 -40.69 -11.78
CA PRO A 7 -20.51 -40.90 -11.87
C PRO A 7 -19.82 -40.47 -10.56
N THR A 8 -19.07 -41.40 -9.97
CA THR A 8 -18.15 -41.14 -8.85
C THR A 8 -16.89 -40.45 -9.36
N THR A 9 -16.71 -39.19 -9.00
CA THR A 9 -15.47 -38.43 -9.20
C THR A 9 -14.38 -38.99 -8.28
N SER A 10 -13.40 -39.66 -8.86
CA SER A 10 -12.18 -40.09 -8.17
C SER A 10 -11.31 -38.87 -7.87
N THR A 11 -11.15 -38.55 -6.58
CA THR A 11 -10.25 -37.50 -6.10
C THR A 11 -8.88 -38.13 -5.86
N GLU A 12 -8.03 -38.18 -6.88
CA GLU A 12 -6.62 -38.51 -6.68
C GLU A 12 -5.94 -37.38 -5.88
N PRO A 13 -5.18 -37.71 -4.81
CA PRO A 13 -4.43 -36.72 -4.06
C PRO A 13 -3.25 -36.21 -4.89
N SER A 14 -3.23 -34.89 -5.13
CA SER A 14 -2.14 -34.20 -5.81
C SER A 14 -0.82 -34.37 -5.03
N VAL A 15 0.12 -35.10 -5.62
CA VAL A 15 1.49 -35.24 -5.14
C VAL A 15 2.18 -33.86 -5.22
N ARG A 16 2.28 -33.17 -4.07
CA ARG A 16 3.06 -31.93 -3.97
C ARG A 16 4.55 -32.26 -4.04
N ILE A 17 5.16 -31.95 -5.18
CA ILE A 17 6.61 -31.90 -5.33
C ILE A 17 7.14 -30.80 -4.38
N PRO A 18 8.05 -31.11 -3.44
CA PRO A 18 8.64 -30.09 -2.58
C PRO A 18 9.47 -29.12 -3.42
N LYS A 19 9.13 -27.83 -3.34
CA LYS A 19 9.96 -26.75 -3.90
C LYS A 19 11.34 -26.79 -3.25
N PRO A 20 12.43 -26.66 -4.02
CA PRO A 20 13.76 -26.54 -3.44
C PRO A 20 13.80 -25.33 -2.52
N ILE A 21 14.19 -25.58 -1.26
CA ILE A 21 14.50 -24.55 -0.28
C ILE A 21 15.72 -23.83 -0.84
N ASN A 22 15.51 -22.61 -1.34
CA ASN A 22 16.62 -21.71 -1.66
C ASN A 22 17.36 -21.46 -0.35
N THR A 23 18.53 -22.08 -0.23
CA THR A 23 19.52 -21.81 0.79
C THR A 23 19.76 -20.32 0.81
N VAL A 24 19.29 -19.66 1.87
CA VAL A 24 19.58 -18.27 2.18
C VAL A 24 21.11 -18.17 2.25
N GLN A 25 21.71 -17.52 1.26
CA GLN A 25 23.12 -17.14 1.32
C GLN A 25 23.28 -16.20 2.52
N PRO A 26 24.08 -16.56 3.52
CA PRO A 26 24.43 -15.63 4.58
C PRO A 26 25.35 -14.56 3.99
N ASP A 27 25.04 -13.31 4.32
CA ASP A 27 25.95 -12.18 4.36
C ASP A 27 26.84 -11.99 3.14
N VAL A 28 26.29 -11.30 2.13
CA VAL A 28 27.13 -10.39 1.35
C VAL A 28 27.66 -9.35 2.33
N VAL A 29 28.86 -9.64 2.83
CA VAL A 29 29.73 -8.74 3.57
C VAL A 29 29.71 -7.41 2.83
N LEU A 30 29.02 -6.44 3.44
CA LEU A 30 29.01 -5.07 3.01
C LEU A 30 30.46 -4.60 3.10
N ASP A 31 31.10 -4.56 1.93
CA ASP A 31 32.53 -4.41 1.74
C ASP A 31 33.06 -3.22 2.56
N GLN A 32 34.21 -3.37 3.21
CA GLN A 32 34.82 -2.29 4.00
C GLN A 32 35.06 -1.02 3.17
N ALA A 33 35.10 -1.13 1.85
CA ALA A 33 35.09 -0.01 0.91
C ALA A 33 33.86 0.91 1.06
N THR A 34 32.69 0.37 1.39
CA THR A 34 31.44 1.14 1.57
C THR A 34 31.43 1.97 2.85
N LYS A 35 32.26 1.62 3.85
CA LYS A 35 32.38 2.39 5.09
C LYS A 35 33.33 3.60 4.95
N ALA A 36 34.18 3.60 3.93
CA ALA A 36 35.21 4.62 3.73
C ALA A 36 34.78 5.78 2.81
N THR A 37 33.83 5.57 1.90
CA THR A 37 33.46 6.59 0.89
C THR A 37 32.44 7.62 1.38
N LEU A 38 31.70 7.34 2.45
CA LEU A 38 30.83 8.34 3.11
C LEU A 38 31.61 9.42 3.88
N THR A 39 32.94 9.28 4.02
CA THR A 39 33.81 10.20 4.79
C THR A 39 34.74 11.07 3.96
N SER A 40 34.82 10.93 2.63
CA SER A 40 35.84 11.62 1.84
C SER A 40 35.26 12.49 0.72
N ASN A 41 34.69 13.63 1.11
CA ASN A 41 34.80 14.81 0.25
C ASN A 41 35.06 16.05 1.13
N PRO A 42 36.32 16.25 1.57
CA PRO A 42 36.68 17.36 2.46
C PRO A 42 36.64 18.74 1.76
N ASP A 43 36.55 18.78 0.43
CA ASP A 43 36.61 20.03 -0.37
C ASP A 43 35.24 20.58 -0.81
N ALA A 44 34.13 19.95 -0.43
CA ALA A 44 32.84 20.63 -0.50
C ALA A 44 32.80 21.68 0.61
N THR A 45 33.09 22.93 0.26
CA THR A 45 33.04 24.10 1.15
C THR A 45 31.69 24.14 1.85
N PHE A 46 31.62 23.54 3.05
CA PHE A 46 30.44 23.50 3.89
C PHE A 46 30.10 24.93 4.27
N GLN A 47 29.05 25.51 3.69
CA GLN A 47 28.44 26.71 4.25
C GLN A 47 27.86 26.33 5.61
N SER A 48 28.62 26.60 6.68
CA SER A 48 28.45 26.05 8.03
C SER A 48 27.22 26.53 8.81
N GLY A 49 26.14 26.90 8.13
CA GLY A 49 24.88 27.30 8.78
C GLY A 49 23.59 26.83 8.08
N GLY A 50 23.67 26.15 6.94
CA GLY A 50 22.50 25.76 6.15
C GLY A 50 22.02 24.34 6.44
N GLU A 51 20.70 24.13 6.51
CA GLU A 51 20.10 22.81 6.39
C GLU A 51 20.42 22.22 4.98
N GLU A 52 21.12 21.10 4.91
CA GLU A 52 21.51 20.46 3.64
C GLU A 52 20.44 19.42 3.23
N VAL A 53 19.89 19.52 2.03
CA VAL A 53 18.92 18.54 1.52
C VAL A 53 19.66 17.35 0.93
N LEU A 54 19.73 16.26 1.69
CA LEU A 54 20.38 15.02 1.25
C LEU A 54 19.56 14.31 0.18
N TYR A 55 18.24 14.29 0.35
CA TYR A 55 17.31 13.64 -0.55
C TYR A 55 16.02 14.45 -0.63
N GLU A 56 15.49 14.59 -1.83
CA GLU A 56 14.18 15.18 -2.09
C GLU A 56 13.51 14.43 -3.24
N ARG A 57 12.26 14.04 -3.06
CA ARG A 57 11.45 13.47 -4.14
C ARG A 57 10.14 14.21 -4.25
N THR A 58 9.75 14.47 -5.49
CA THR A 58 8.41 15.02 -5.75
C THR A 58 7.40 13.93 -5.40
N PRO A 59 6.45 14.19 -4.47
CA PRO A 59 5.45 13.19 -4.13
C PRO A 59 4.66 12.79 -5.38
N SER A 60 4.38 11.50 -5.52
CA SER A 60 3.53 10.99 -6.60
C SER A 60 2.21 11.77 -6.64
N TRP A 61 1.70 11.99 -7.85
CA TRP A 61 0.53 12.85 -8.07
C TRP A 61 -0.67 12.46 -7.19
N TRP A 62 -0.91 11.16 -6.97
CA TRP A 62 -2.02 10.65 -6.16
C TRP A 62 -1.96 11.09 -4.69
N ILE A 63 -0.76 11.32 -4.14
CA ILE A 63 -0.59 11.74 -2.74
C ILE A 63 -1.20 13.12 -2.52
N LYS A 64 -1.06 14.02 -3.50
CA LYS A 64 -1.65 15.37 -3.44
C LYS A 64 -3.18 15.32 -3.38
N TRP A 65 -3.77 14.28 -3.96
CA TRP A 65 -5.21 14.08 -4.04
C TRP A 65 -5.74 13.07 -3.01
N VAL A 66 -4.93 12.61 -2.07
CA VAL A 66 -5.30 11.55 -1.13
C VAL A 66 -6.60 11.86 -0.38
N TRP A 67 -6.79 13.12 0.03
CA TRP A 67 -8.01 13.56 0.73
C TRP A 67 -9.25 13.55 -0.17
N ILE A 68 -9.08 13.88 -1.46
CA ILE A 68 -10.17 13.79 -2.44
C ILE A 68 -10.51 12.32 -2.70
N LEU A 69 -9.50 11.46 -2.86
CA LEU A 69 -9.70 10.02 -3.04
C LEU A 69 -10.43 9.39 -1.85
N ILE A 70 -10.04 9.75 -0.61
CA ILE A 70 -10.73 9.31 0.61
C ILE A 70 -12.16 9.85 0.65
N GLY A 71 -12.38 11.13 0.33
CA GLY A 71 -13.73 11.70 0.27
C GLY A 71 -14.63 10.99 -0.74
N MET A 72 -14.08 10.69 -1.92
CA MET A 72 -14.78 9.94 -2.98
C MET A 72 -15.09 8.51 -2.55
N ASP A 73 -14.16 7.82 -1.89
CA ASP A 73 -14.36 6.48 -1.33
C ASP A 73 -15.48 6.44 -0.29
N ILE A 74 -15.55 7.45 0.60
CA ILE A 74 -16.62 7.56 1.60
C ILE A 74 -17.98 7.74 0.91
N VAL A 75 -18.08 8.64 -0.06
CA VAL A 75 -19.34 8.90 -0.81
C VAL A 75 -19.76 7.64 -1.58
N TRP A 76 -18.84 7.00 -2.29
CA TRP A 76 -19.13 5.78 -3.03
C TRP A 76 -19.58 4.66 -2.09
N SER A 77 -18.78 4.34 -1.09
CA SER A 77 -19.05 3.24 -0.16
C SER A 77 -20.37 3.47 0.60
N GLY A 78 -20.66 4.71 1.00
CA GLY A 78 -21.93 5.10 1.61
C GLY A 78 -23.12 4.88 0.69
N ASN A 79 -23.09 5.43 -0.53
CA ASN A 79 -24.16 5.27 -1.52
C ASN A 79 -24.40 3.80 -1.87
N PHE A 80 -23.34 3.02 -2.01
CA PHE A 80 -23.45 1.61 -2.35
C PHE A 80 -23.99 0.79 -1.17
N ALA A 81 -23.57 1.09 0.06
CA ALA A 81 -24.13 0.49 1.26
C ALA A 81 -25.63 0.81 1.42
N GLU A 82 -26.04 2.05 1.15
CA GLU A 82 -27.44 2.46 1.13
C GLU A 82 -28.23 1.72 0.04
N PHE A 83 -27.69 1.64 -1.17
CA PHE A 83 -28.30 0.89 -2.27
C PHE A 83 -28.49 -0.59 -1.90
N ILE A 84 -27.48 -1.24 -1.31
CA ILE A 84 -27.59 -2.62 -0.86
C ILE A 84 -28.70 -2.74 0.19
N PHE A 85 -28.75 -1.81 1.14
CA PHE A 85 -29.69 -1.89 2.25
C PHE A 85 -31.14 -1.67 1.80
N ASN A 86 -31.37 -0.72 0.89
CA ASN A 86 -32.70 -0.26 0.51
C ASN A 86 -33.22 -0.89 -0.79
N ARG A 87 -32.35 -1.22 -1.75
CA ARG A 87 -32.74 -1.61 -3.11
C ARG A 87 -32.30 -3.01 -3.53
N TRP A 88 -31.48 -3.70 -2.75
CA TRP A 88 -31.09 -5.06 -3.08
C TRP A 88 -32.24 -6.04 -2.83
N THR A 89 -32.91 -6.38 -3.91
CA THR A 89 -34.11 -7.23 -3.94
C THR A 89 -33.81 -8.60 -4.54
N ARG A 90 -34.75 -9.53 -4.37
CA ARG A 90 -34.82 -10.79 -5.09
C ARG A 90 -36.19 -10.93 -5.72
N GLN A 91 -36.25 -11.59 -6.86
CA GLN A 91 -37.51 -12.01 -7.45
C GLN A 91 -38.12 -13.10 -6.56
N VAL A 92 -39.41 -13.00 -6.27
CA VAL A 92 -40.15 -14.05 -5.56
C VAL A 92 -40.37 -15.20 -6.53
N ASP A 93 -40.03 -16.42 -6.11
CA ASP A 93 -40.28 -17.61 -6.92
C ASP A 93 -41.78 -17.74 -7.17
N PRO A 94 -42.21 -17.91 -8.45
CA PRO A 94 -43.61 -18.08 -8.75
C PRO A 94 -44.19 -19.31 -8.02
N PRO A 95 -45.48 -19.27 -7.62
CA PRO A 95 -46.13 -20.44 -7.06
C PRO A 95 -46.01 -21.63 -8.01
N LYS A 96 -45.47 -22.75 -7.54
CA LYS A 96 -45.30 -23.96 -8.36
C LYS A 96 -46.63 -24.61 -8.75
N ASP A 97 -47.69 -24.29 -8.02
CA ASP A 97 -48.98 -24.99 -8.08
C ASP A 97 -49.91 -24.45 -9.18
N ARG A 98 -49.57 -23.34 -9.85
CA ARG A 98 -50.35 -22.84 -10.99
C ARG A 98 -49.45 -22.33 -12.13
N PRO A 99 -49.82 -22.59 -13.40
CA PRO A 99 -49.16 -21.92 -14.52
C PRO A 99 -49.50 -20.42 -14.48
N LEU A 100 -48.47 -19.57 -14.45
CA LEU A 100 -48.65 -18.12 -14.55
C LEU A 100 -48.85 -17.71 -16.00
N THR A 101 -49.70 -16.71 -16.21
CA THR A 101 -49.87 -16.10 -17.53
C THR A 101 -48.61 -15.29 -17.90
N PRO A 102 -48.31 -15.08 -19.19
CA PRO A 102 -47.16 -14.29 -19.63
C PRO A 102 -47.13 -12.85 -19.09
N GLU A 103 -48.30 -12.29 -18.73
CA GLU A 103 -48.41 -10.96 -18.14
C GLU A 103 -48.00 -10.95 -16.65
N GLU A 104 -48.38 -11.98 -15.90
CA GLU A 104 -47.96 -12.13 -14.50
C GLU A 104 -46.45 -12.37 -14.38
N LEU A 105 -45.85 -13.08 -15.33
CA LEU A 105 -44.39 -13.24 -15.41
C LEU A 105 -43.67 -11.91 -15.65
N LYS A 106 -44.28 -10.97 -16.39
CA LYS A 106 -43.74 -9.62 -16.60
C LYS A 106 -43.85 -8.76 -15.34
N GLN A 107 -44.84 -9.02 -14.50
CA GLN A 107 -45.04 -8.36 -13.20
C GLN A 107 -44.36 -9.10 -12.06
N ALA A 108 -43.18 -9.67 -12.32
CA ALA A 108 -42.36 -10.34 -11.32
C ALA A 108 -42.29 -9.51 -10.02
N GLN A 109 -42.84 -10.06 -8.94
CA GLN A 109 -42.83 -9.39 -7.65
C GLN A 109 -41.41 -9.38 -7.08
N TRP A 110 -40.85 -8.19 -6.89
CA TRP A 110 -39.55 -7.99 -6.26
C TRP A 110 -39.73 -7.74 -4.78
N THR A 111 -39.06 -8.53 -3.95
CA THR A 111 -39.07 -8.34 -2.49
C THR A 111 -37.65 -8.06 -1.98
N PRO A 112 -37.48 -7.20 -0.97
CA PRO A 112 -36.18 -7.00 -0.34
C PRO A 112 -35.63 -8.31 0.20
N ARG A 113 -34.30 -8.50 0.11
CA ARG A 113 -33.65 -9.67 0.72
C ARG A 113 -33.76 -9.63 2.26
N PRO A 114 -33.52 -10.74 2.98
CA PRO A 114 -33.48 -10.73 4.44
C PRO A 114 -32.56 -9.65 4.99
N LEU A 115 -32.94 -9.02 6.10
CA LEU A 115 -32.21 -7.89 6.69
C LEU A 115 -30.75 -8.22 6.99
N TRP A 116 -30.45 -9.43 7.47
CA TRP A 116 -29.08 -9.84 7.78
C TRP A 116 -28.19 -9.95 6.53
N GLN A 117 -28.73 -10.35 5.37
CA GLN A 117 -27.96 -10.41 4.12
C GLN A 117 -27.59 -9.00 3.65
N ARG A 118 -28.58 -8.09 3.68
CA ARG A 118 -28.38 -6.70 3.30
C ARG A 118 -27.42 -6.00 4.25
N GLY A 119 -27.67 -6.09 5.55
CA GLY A 119 -26.80 -5.49 6.58
C GLY A 119 -25.38 -6.05 6.53
N GLY A 120 -25.21 -7.37 6.38
CA GLY A 120 -23.90 -7.99 6.26
C GLY A 120 -23.13 -7.53 5.02
N LEU A 121 -23.79 -7.47 3.86
CA LEU A 121 -23.15 -7.00 2.63
C LEU A 121 -22.84 -5.50 2.68
N SER A 122 -23.74 -4.66 3.20
CA SER A 122 -23.48 -3.22 3.41
C SER A 122 -22.29 -3.00 4.33
N LEU A 123 -22.19 -3.74 5.45
CA LEU A 123 -21.06 -3.66 6.37
C LEU A 123 -19.74 -4.07 5.70
N LEU A 124 -19.76 -5.11 4.86
CA LEU A 124 -18.58 -5.54 4.11
C LEU A 124 -18.07 -4.44 3.17
N VAL A 125 -18.98 -3.74 2.49
CA VAL A 125 -18.60 -2.61 1.60
C VAL A 125 -18.00 -1.46 2.40
N LEU A 126 -18.61 -1.06 3.51
CA LEU A 126 -18.08 0.00 4.37
C LEU A 126 -16.72 -0.36 4.97
N ALA A 127 -16.54 -1.61 5.39
CA ALA A 127 -15.25 -2.12 5.86
C ALA A 127 -14.20 -2.11 4.74
N GLY A 128 -14.59 -2.46 3.51
CA GLY A 128 -13.74 -2.39 2.32
C GLY A 128 -13.24 -0.96 2.04
N GLY A 129 -14.15 0.02 1.96
CA GLY A 129 -13.79 1.43 1.76
C GLY A 129 -12.88 1.96 2.87
N THR A 130 -13.27 1.72 4.14
CA THR A 130 -12.44 2.09 5.31
C THR A 130 -11.04 1.48 5.23
N GLY A 131 -10.92 0.23 4.80
CA GLY A 131 -9.64 -0.45 4.61
C GLY A 131 -8.78 0.20 3.52
N ILE A 132 -9.38 0.60 2.40
CA ILE A 132 -8.69 1.32 1.31
C ILE A 132 -8.20 2.69 1.79
N ALA A 133 -9.05 3.46 2.49
CA ALA A 133 -8.67 4.75 3.05
C ALA A 133 -7.50 4.62 4.05
N ALA A 134 -7.55 3.61 4.93
CA ALA A 134 -6.45 3.33 5.86
C ALA A 134 -5.15 2.95 5.13
N ALA A 135 -5.23 2.15 4.07
CA ALA A 135 -4.07 1.77 3.25
C ALA A 135 -3.44 2.99 2.55
N LEU A 136 -4.25 3.89 2.00
CA LEU A 136 -3.76 5.13 1.38
C LEU A 136 -3.03 6.03 2.38
N LEU A 137 -3.60 6.21 3.58
CA LEU A 137 -2.98 6.99 4.65
C LEU A 137 -1.67 6.35 5.14
N LEU A 138 -1.64 5.02 5.24
CA LEU A 138 -0.43 4.30 5.62
C LEU A 138 0.66 4.41 4.56
N ALA A 139 0.30 4.26 3.27
CA ALA A 139 1.22 4.44 2.16
C ALA A 139 1.83 5.86 2.15
N GLN A 140 0.99 6.88 2.37
CA GLN A 140 1.45 8.27 2.49
C GLN A 140 2.39 8.46 3.69
N ALA A 141 2.08 7.85 4.85
CA ALA A 141 2.90 7.92 6.05
C ALA A 141 4.23 7.15 5.94
N ARG A 142 4.33 6.16 5.05
CA ARG A 142 5.54 5.35 4.83
C ARG A 142 6.42 5.81 3.67
N THR A 143 5.96 6.77 2.87
CA THR A 143 6.73 7.33 1.76
C THR A 143 7.58 8.50 2.25
N ILE A 144 8.90 8.38 2.18
CA ILE A 144 9.83 9.48 2.51
C ILE A 144 9.87 10.46 1.32
N ALA A 145 9.55 11.72 1.59
CA ALA A 145 9.58 12.80 0.61
C ALA A 145 10.89 13.59 0.66
N ARG A 146 11.46 13.80 1.86
CA ARG A 146 12.68 14.59 2.03
C ARG A 146 13.51 14.09 3.20
N ILE A 147 14.83 14.14 3.05
CA ILE A 147 15.80 13.95 4.14
C ILE A 147 16.70 15.17 4.16
N VAL A 148 16.68 15.87 5.29
CA VAL A 148 17.44 17.11 5.48
C VAL A 148 18.45 16.91 6.59
N ARG A 149 19.72 17.10 6.32
CA ARG A 149 20.76 17.12 7.34
C ARG A 149 20.65 18.42 8.13
N LEU A 150 20.67 18.30 9.45
CA LEU A 150 20.65 19.46 10.34
C LEU A 150 22.09 19.99 10.55
N PRO A 151 22.26 21.23 11.04
CA PRO A 151 23.59 21.79 11.35
C PRO A 151 24.40 20.92 12.32
N GLU A 152 23.70 20.19 13.19
CA GLU A 152 24.29 19.09 13.95
C GLU A 152 24.62 17.95 12.98
N ALA A 153 25.90 17.80 12.63
CA ALA A 153 26.40 16.91 11.59
C ALA A 153 25.93 15.44 11.65
N THR A 154 25.48 14.99 12.82
CA THR A 154 24.98 13.63 13.10
C THR A 154 23.46 13.50 13.00
N LYS A 155 22.69 14.59 12.92
CA LYS A 155 21.22 14.53 12.90
C LYS A 155 20.67 14.81 11.51
N ALA A 156 19.64 14.06 11.14
CA ALA A 156 18.83 14.30 9.95
C ALA A 156 17.35 14.39 10.32
N ARG A 157 16.63 15.30 9.67
CA ARG A 157 15.18 15.41 9.69
C ARG A 157 14.63 14.62 8.50
N VAL A 158 13.84 13.59 8.79
CA VAL A 158 13.17 12.75 7.79
C VAL A 158 11.71 13.17 7.68
N GLU A 159 11.33 13.64 6.50
CA GLU A 159 9.99 14.11 6.18
C GLU A 159 9.29 13.08 5.30
N THR A 160 8.11 12.64 5.75
CA THR A 160 7.24 11.77 4.97
C THR A 160 6.29 12.60 4.14
N ALA A 161 5.67 12.01 3.11
CA ALA A 161 4.70 12.69 2.28
C ALA A 161 3.41 13.10 3.03
N ARG A 162 3.24 12.64 4.27
CA ARG A 162 2.18 13.07 5.19
C ARG A 162 2.52 14.36 5.94
N ASN A 163 3.80 14.63 6.17
CA ASN A 163 4.24 15.75 6.99
C ASN A 163 4.41 16.99 6.11
N TRP A 164 4.01 18.14 6.63
CA TRP A 164 4.36 19.42 6.04
C TRP A 164 5.89 19.62 6.06
N PRO A 165 6.47 20.35 5.08
CA PRO A 165 7.89 20.70 5.11
C PRO A 165 8.28 21.33 6.44
N GLY A 166 9.40 20.90 7.02
CA GLY A 166 9.86 21.32 8.35
C GLY A 166 9.30 20.52 9.52
N ARG A 167 8.30 19.65 9.32
CA ARG A 167 7.68 18.83 10.40
C ARG A 167 8.09 17.35 10.37
N GLY A 168 9.31 17.07 9.92
CA GLY A 168 9.88 15.72 9.90
C GLY A 168 10.32 15.21 11.27
N LYS A 169 10.57 13.90 11.35
CA LYS A 169 11.18 13.28 12.54
C LYS A 169 12.68 13.51 12.51
N VAL A 170 13.25 14.04 13.59
CA VAL A 170 14.71 14.14 13.74
C VAL A 170 15.26 12.81 14.26
N VAL A 171 16.25 12.28 13.56
CA VAL A 171 16.91 11.01 13.85
C VAL A 171 18.42 11.17 13.74
N ASN A 172 19.16 10.34 14.46
CA ASN A 172 20.61 10.26 14.29
C ASN A 172 20.94 9.48 13.01
N MET A 173 21.71 10.06 12.11
CA MET A 173 22.09 9.47 10.83
C MET A 173 22.87 8.16 11.00
N THR A 174 23.65 8.02 12.06
CA THR A 174 24.44 6.79 12.32
C THR A 174 23.57 5.58 12.65
N GLU A 175 22.32 5.81 13.05
CA GLU A 175 21.36 4.76 13.42
C GLU A 175 20.40 4.42 12.28
N ILE A 176 20.42 5.19 11.18
CA ILE A 176 19.62 4.91 10.00
C ILE A 176 20.26 3.73 9.28
N THR A 177 19.45 2.69 9.03
CA THR A 177 19.87 1.57 8.20
C THR A 177 19.06 1.57 6.90
N ALA A 178 19.72 1.24 5.80
CA ALA A 178 19.11 1.17 4.49
C ALA A 178 19.42 -0.19 3.86
N ARG A 179 18.44 -0.77 3.16
CA ARG A 179 18.58 -2.02 2.41
C ARG A 179 17.97 -1.87 1.02
N LYS A 180 18.46 -2.66 0.06
CA LYS A 180 17.89 -2.71 -1.29
C LYS A 180 16.38 -3.04 -1.20
N GLY A 181 15.56 -2.29 -1.93
CA GLY A 181 14.13 -2.49 -2.02
C GLY A 181 13.76 -3.66 -2.93
N ARG A 182 12.52 -3.66 -3.43
CA ARG A 182 12.01 -4.71 -4.32
C ARG A 182 12.74 -4.71 -5.67
N ASP A 183 13.15 -3.53 -6.13
CA ASP A 183 13.84 -3.30 -7.38
C ASP A 183 14.93 -2.22 -7.21
N GLU A 184 15.54 -1.82 -8.32
CA GLU A 184 16.59 -0.80 -8.38
C GLU A 184 16.04 0.63 -8.40
N THR A 185 14.74 0.80 -8.17
CA THR A 185 14.11 2.11 -8.04
C THR A 185 13.71 2.40 -6.60
N GLU A 186 13.96 1.48 -5.67
CA GLU A 186 13.51 1.59 -4.28
C GLU A 186 14.61 1.20 -3.28
N VAL A 187 14.70 1.97 -2.20
CA VAL A 187 15.47 1.67 -1.00
C VAL A 187 14.51 1.59 0.17
N ILE A 188 14.70 0.58 1.02
CA ILE A 188 13.95 0.44 2.26
C ILE A 188 14.81 0.98 3.39
N VAL A 189 14.28 1.97 4.11
CA VAL A 189 14.97 2.69 5.19
C VAL A 189 14.31 2.36 6.52
N THR A 190 15.11 1.97 7.52
CA THR A 190 14.65 1.79 8.90
C THR A 190 15.14 2.95 9.73
N LEU A 191 14.20 3.62 10.42
CA LEU A 191 14.47 4.79 11.25
C LEU A 191 14.42 4.41 12.74
N PRO A 192 15.39 4.86 13.56
CA PRO A 192 15.42 4.55 14.98
C PRO A 192 14.16 5.08 15.68
N GLY A 193 13.58 4.25 16.56
CA GLY A 193 12.37 4.57 17.31
C GLY A 193 11.11 4.77 16.46
N SER A 194 11.11 4.39 15.18
CA SER A 194 9.91 4.35 14.35
C SER A 194 9.45 2.89 14.19
N ARG A 195 8.14 2.67 14.12
CA ARG A 195 7.59 1.33 13.86
C ARG A 195 7.56 1.05 12.36
N GLY A 196 8.25 -0.01 11.96
CA GLY A 196 8.28 -0.53 10.60
C GLY A 196 9.22 0.23 9.66
N GLU A 197 9.26 -0.25 8.42
CA GLU A 197 10.19 0.23 7.40
C GLU A 197 9.56 1.32 6.51
N PHE A 198 10.39 2.23 6.02
CA PHE A 198 9.98 3.32 5.15
C PHE A 198 10.48 3.08 3.74
N LEU A 199 9.68 3.48 2.76
CA LEU A 199 10.01 3.34 1.36
C LEU A 199 10.60 4.66 0.85
N LEU A 200 11.80 4.57 0.30
CA LEU A 200 12.53 5.66 -0.34
C LEU A 200 12.63 5.31 -1.83
N GLY A 201 11.71 5.85 -2.64
CA GLY A 201 11.80 5.66 -4.10
C GLY A 201 12.81 6.61 -4.71
N LEU A 202 13.50 6.15 -5.74
CA LEU A 202 14.62 6.84 -6.39
C LEU A 202 14.22 7.43 -7.73
N ASP A 203 13.06 7.03 -8.26
CA ASP A 203 12.46 7.62 -9.45
C ASP A 203 12.18 9.11 -9.23
N LYS A 204 12.79 9.94 -10.09
CA LYS A 204 12.69 11.41 -10.04
C LYS A 204 13.13 12.00 -8.70
N ALA A 205 13.93 11.27 -7.93
CA ALA A 205 14.55 11.78 -6.72
C ALA A 205 15.72 12.71 -7.07
N LYS A 206 15.96 13.69 -6.22
CA LYS A 206 17.16 14.51 -6.21
C LYS A 206 18.00 14.15 -5.00
N ILE A 207 19.27 13.87 -5.21
CA ILE A 207 20.22 13.49 -4.17
C ILE A 207 21.27 14.59 -4.13
N ARG A 208 21.35 15.32 -3.02
CA ARG A 208 22.19 16.53 -2.89
C ARG A 208 22.00 17.54 -4.03
N GLY A 209 20.76 17.68 -4.50
CA GLY A 209 20.39 18.60 -5.59
C GLY A 209 20.57 18.06 -7.01
N GLU A 210 21.28 16.95 -7.20
CA GLU A 210 21.45 16.30 -8.51
C GLU A 210 20.36 15.27 -8.78
N ALA A 211 20.00 15.04 -10.06
CA ALA A 211 19.08 13.96 -10.41
C ALA A 211 19.69 12.61 -10.01
N GLY A 212 19.02 11.88 -9.12
CA GLY A 212 19.55 10.67 -8.50
C GLY A 212 19.53 9.47 -9.44
N ASP A 213 20.68 8.82 -9.59
CA ASP A 213 20.81 7.45 -10.08
C ASP A 213 21.48 6.62 -8.97
N ILE A 214 21.08 5.37 -8.77
CA ILE A 214 21.53 4.49 -7.66
C ILE A 214 23.04 4.45 -7.55
N GLY A 215 23.74 4.48 -8.68
CA GLY A 215 25.19 4.38 -8.75
C GLY A 215 25.93 5.47 -7.98
N ARG A 216 25.28 6.60 -7.67
CA ARG A 216 25.88 7.74 -6.95
C ARG A 216 25.61 7.77 -5.46
N VAL A 217 24.76 6.88 -4.92
CA VAL A 217 24.39 6.85 -3.49
C VAL A 217 25.34 5.96 -2.67
N ARG A 218 26.57 5.75 -3.15
CA ARG A 218 27.60 4.96 -2.46
C ARG A 218 28.44 5.82 -1.53
#